data_AF-A0A7V9PH48-F1
#
_entry.id   AF-A0A7V9PH48-F1
#
_cell.length_a   1.000
_cell.length_b   1.000
_cell.length_c   1.000
_cell.angle_alpha   90.00
_cell.angle_beta   90.00
_cell.angle_gamma   90.00
#
_symmetry.space_group_name_H-M   'P 1'
#
loop_
_entity.id
_entity.type
_entity.pdbx_description
1 polymer ?
#
loop_
_entity_poly.entity_id
_entity_poly.type
_entity_poly.pdbx_seq_one_letter_code
_entity_poly.pdbx_strand_id
1 'polypeptide(L)'
;MRSKSNIWAGVMAGAVLVTAACDKARDTGAVTSTTASGTSTTPPSDVAEKHDQAFVRAVNALPGAKSVVIYAGDSTAFSNVAYKATTPWKRMPDDMFTFKVGRVGGSPDSALGDNHEKLGGGNHYTVIAFADEGGPNKANMRVLNDDLQPMTNGKARIRVVHTVANAPEISVYARGSKDAIFDGINFKSEAGWKDVDPMTGTLEIRPEGKNNVLATIPAVKLEAGMSYTYIITGTPAKLDVVKFRDSVMPTADDMKEMAHDSASMRDSMSMHRDSVRK
;
A
#
# COMPACT_ATOMS: atom_id res chain seq x y z
N MET A 1 -60.77 -2.10 -53.07
CA MET A 1 -59.31 -2.33 -52.99
C MET A 1 -58.64 -1.03 -52.57
N ARG A 2 -58.32 -0.87 -51.29
CA ARG A 2 -57.56 0.28 -50.77
C ARG A 2 -56.38 -0.23 -49.95
N SER A 3 -55.26 0.42 -50.21
CA SER A 3 -53.89 0.06 -49.83
C SER A 3 -53.63 0.16 -48.32
N LYS A 4 -52.57 -0.54 -47.92
CA LYS A 4 -52.09 -0.90 -46.58
C LYS A 4 -51.36 0.23 -45.83
N SER A 5 -51.16 -0.09 -44.55
CA SER A 5 -50.10 0.29 -43.61
C SER A 5 -50.10 1.69 -43.00
N ASN A 6 -50.17 1.74 -41.67
CA ASN A 6 -48.97 2.03 -40.87
C ASN A 6 -49.09 1.41 -39.46
N ILE A 7 -48.02 0.72 -39.07
CA ILE A 7 -47.76 0.14 -37.76
C ILE A 7 -47.01 1.21 -36.96
N TRP A 8 -47.45 1.47 -35.73
CA TRP A 8 -46.62 2.17 -34.75
C TRP A 8 -46.71 1.41 -33.43
N ALA A 9 -45.68 0.60 -33.16
CA ALA A 9 -45.47 -0.06 -31.88
C ALA A 9 -44.66 0.90 -31.00
N GLY A 10 -45.30 1.40 -29.93
CA GLY A 10 -44.62 2.18 -28.90
C GLY A 10 -43.80 1.27 -27.99
N VAL A 11 -42.48 1.44 -28.02
CA VAL A 11 -41.53 0.82 -27.10
C VAL A 11 -41.48 1.68 -25.83
N MET A 12 -41.96 1.14 -24.71
CA MET A 12 -41.76 1.71 -23.37
C MET A 12 -40.30 1.49 -22.96
N ALA A 13 -39.52 2.57 -22.94
CA ALA A 13 -38.17 2.59 -22.41
C ALA A 13 -38.22 2.43 -20.87
N GLY A 14 -37.90 1.24 -20.38
CA GLY A 14 -37.61 1.00 -18.97
C GLY A 14 -36.25 1.62 -18.63
N ALA A 15 -36.26 2.70 -17.85
CA ALA A 15 -35.06 3.27 -17.27
C ALA A 15 -34.48 2.30 -16.23
N VAL A 16 -33.42 1.58 -16.61
CA VAL A 16 -32.59 0.83 -15.66
C VAL A 16 -31.78 1.86 -14.86
N LEU A 17 -32.18 2.08 -13.61
CA LEU A 17 -31.36 2.78 -12.62
C LEU A 17 -30.16 1.89 -12.30
N VAL A 18 -29.04 2.11 -12.99
CA VAL A 18 -27.73 1.61 -12.55
C VAL A 18 -27.35 2.44 -11.33
N THR A 19 -27.63 1.94 -10.13
CA THR A 19 -26.99 2.47 -8.92
C THR A 19 -25.51 2.15 -9.05
N ALA A 20 -24.70 3.14 -9.43
CA ALA A 20 -23.27 3.09 -9.20
C ALA A 20 -23.09 2.92 -7.69
N ALA A 21 -22.81 1.69 -7.25
CA ALA A 21 -22.24 1.49 -5.94
C ALA A 21 -20.87 2.18 -6.00
N CYS A 22 -20.80 3.42 -5.52
CA CYS A 22 -19.52 3.97 -5.11
C CYS A 22 -19.03 3.02 -4.01
N ASP A 23 -18.01 2.22 -4.32
CA ASP A 23 -17.24 1.49 -3.33
C ASP A 23 -16.64 2.54 -2.38
N LYS A 24 -17.39 2.90 -1.34
CA LYS A 24 -16.87 3.76 -0.28
C LYS A 24 -15.70 3.03 0.36
N ALA A 25 -14.58 3.74 0.52
CA ALA A 25 -13.50 3.27 1.35
C ALA A 25 -14.08 2.92 2.74
N ARG A 26 -13.57 1.85 3.35
CA ARG A 26 -13.97 1.51 4.72
C ARG A 26 -13.54 2.64 5.65
N ASP A 27 -14.42 3.03 6.57
CA ASP A 27 -14.07 4.00 7.59
C ASP A 27 -12.95 3.46 8.47
N THR A 28 -11.91 4.26 8.69
CA THR A 28 -10.74 3.93 9.49
C THR A 28 -10.51 5.01 10.53
N GLY A 29 -9.99 4.62 11.70
CA GLY A 29 -9.54 5.59 12.70
C GLY A 29 -8.23 6.27 12.29
N ALA A 30 -7.68 7.08 13.20
CA ALA A 30 -6.44 7.81 12.96
C ALA A 30 -5.28 6.87 12.57
N VAL A 31 -4.56 7.21 11.50
CA VAL A 31 -3.40 6.45 11.04
C VAL A 31 -2.12 7.05 11.60
N THR A 32 -1.35 6.25 12.33
CA THR A 32 -0.01 6.63 12.80
C THR A 32 1.04 5.88 12.01
N SER A 33 1.94 6.62 11.36
CA SER A 33 3.07 6.09 10.62
C SER A 33 4.36 6.31 11.38
N THR A 34 5.21 5.29 11.45
CA THR A 34 6.58 5.39 11.98
C THR A 34 7.57 5.01 10.89
N THR A 35 8.43 5.96 10.56
CA THR A 35 9.48 5.82 9.54
C THR A 35 10.85 6.11 10.15
N ALA A 36 11.93 6.00 9.36
CA ALA A 36 13.25 6.43 9.79
C ALA A 36 13.36 7.95 10.08
N SER A 37 12.46 8.77 9.51
CA SER A 37 12.46 10.22 9.71
C SER A 37 11.61 10.67 10.91
N GLY A 38 10.89 9.74 11.55
CA GLY A 38 10.06 10.01 12.72
C GLY A 38 8.64 9.44 12.60
N THR A 39 7.76 9.92 13.47
CA THR A 39 6.35 9.50 13.55
C THR A 39 5.43 10.64 13.11
N SER A 40 4.36 10.31 12.38
CA SER A 40 3.31 11.25 12.00
C SER A 40 1.94 10.60 12.08
N THR A 41 0.91 11.36 12.46
CA THR A 41 -0.47 10.86 12.58
C THR A 41 -1.41 11.68 11.69
N THR A 42 -2.30 11.02 10.98
CA THR A 42 -3.39 11.63 10.21
C THR A 42 -4.71 11.49 10.98
N PRO A 43 -5.70 12.35 10.73
CA PRO A 43 -7.05 12.12 11.24
C PRO A 43 -7.65 10.80 10.69
N PRO A 44 -8.76 10.34 11.30
CA PRO A 44 -9.64 9.30 10.75
C PRO A 44 -10.10 9.59 9.31
N SER A 45 -10.47 8.55 8.56
CA SER A 45 -10.85 8.69 7.15
C SER A 45 -12.13 9.49 6.97
N ASP A 46 -13.14 9.32 7.83
CA ASP A 46 -14.41 10.06 7.75
C ASP A 46 -14.21 11.59 7.85
N VAL A 47 -13.32 12.02 8.74
CA VAL A 47 -12.92 13.43 8.86
C VAL A 47 -12.22 13.90 7.59
N ALA A 48 -11.32 13.09 7.03
CA ALA A 48 -10.58 13.45 5.83
C ALA A 48 -11.47 13.47 4.57
N GLU A 49 -12.39 12.52 4.43
CA GLU A 49 -13.40 12.46 3.37
C GLU A 49 -14.31 13.68 3.40
N LYS A 50 -14.79 14.09 4.57
CA LYS A 50 -15.61 15.30 4.73
C LYS A 50 -14.90 16.57 4.28
N HIS A 51 -13.58 16.55 4.20
CA HIS A 51 -12.75 17.66 3.75
C HIS A 51 -12.18 17.45 2.34
N ASP A 52 -12.60 16.41 1.62
CA ASP A 52 -12.08 16.02 0.30
C ASP A 52 -10.54 15.89 0.31
N GLN A 53 -9.98 15.21 1.33
CA GLN A 53 -8.55 15.07 1.55
C GLN A 53 -8.08 13.62 1.50
N ALA A 54 -7.01 13.40 0.75
CA ALA A 54 -6.17 12.21 0.80
C ALA A 54 -4.83 12.51 1.50
N PHE A 55 -4.12 11.47 1.92
CA PHE A 55 -2.79 11.59 2.51
C PHE A 55 -1.75 10.89 1.65
N VAL A 56 -0.70 11.61 1.27
CA VAL A 56 0.35 11.08 0.41
C VAL A 56 1.68 11.13 1.13
N ARG A 57 2.49 10.07 1.03
CA ARG A 57 3.92 10.11 1.39
C ARG A 57 4.77 9.69 0.21
N ALA A 58 5.99 10.20 0.15
CA ALA A 58 6.95 9.86 -0.89
C ALA A 58 8.06 8.95 -0.35
N VAL A 59 8.51 8.02 -1.19
CA VAL A 59 9.69 7.19 -0.99
C VAL A 59 10.62 7.37 -2.17
N ASN A 60 11.87 7.73 -1.90
CA ASN A 60 12.93 7.71 -2.90
C ASN A 60 13.68 6.36 -2.85
N ALA A 61 13.38 5.49 -3.80
CA ALA A 61 14.05 4.22 -4.04
C ALA A 61 14.97 4.26 -5.29
N LEU A 62 15.44 5.44 -5.70
CA LEU A 62 16.40 5.63 -6.80
C LEU A 62 17.85 5.58 -6.30
N PRO A 63 18.60 4.47 -6.49
CA PRO A 63 19.97 4.33 -5.98
C PRO A 63 20.96 5.35 -6.56
N GLY A 64 20.71 5.84 -7.77
CA GLY A 64 21.56 6.82 -8.46
C GLY A 64 21.32 8.27 -8.07
N ALA A 65 20.32 8.57 -7.24
CA ALA A 65 19.93 9.94 -6.89
C ALA A 65 20.04 10.16 -5.38
N LYS A 66 20.99 11.00 -4.93
CA LYS A 66 21.15 11.37 -3.51
C LYS A 66 19.85 11.91 -2.91
N SER A 67 19.15 12.75 -3.67
CA SER A 67 17.79 13.18 -3.39
C SER A 67 17.04 13.47 -4.67
N VAL A 68 15.71 13.46 -4.57
CA VAL A 68 14.80 13.75 -5.67
C VAL A 68 13.77 14.80 -5.26
N VAL A 69 13.10 15.36 -6.27
CA VAL A 69 11.89 16.15 -6.12
C VAL A 69 10.74 15.34 -6.69
N ILE A 70 9.61 15.31 -5.98
CA ILE A 70 8.37 14.73 -6.46
C ILE A 70 7.39 15.89 -6.73
N TYR A 71 6.91 15.98 -7.95
CA TYR A 71 5.88 16.92 -8.38
C TYR A 71 4.52 16.25 -8.38
N ALA A 72 3.47 17.06 -8.25
CA ALA A 72 2.09 16.67 -8.48
C ALA A 72 1.50 17.72 -9.46
N GLY A 73 1.31 17.30 -10.71
CA GLY A 73 1.13 18.23 -11.82
C GLY A 73 2.38 19.09 -12.02
N ASP A 74 2.19 20.42 -12.05
CA ASP A 74 3.27 21.40 -12.26
C ASP A 74 3.85 21.95 -10.95
N SER A 75 3.30 21.51 -9.80
CA SER A 75 3.72 21.98 -8.47
C SER A 75 4.62 20.96 -7.77
N THR A 76 5.55 21.46 -6.94
CA THR A 76 6.37 20.58 -6.08
C THR A 76 5.53 20.03 -4.93
N ALA A 77 5.38 18.71 -4.88
CA ALA A 77 4.71 18.01 -3.78
C ALA A 77 5.68 17.71 -2.63
N PHE A 78 6.87 17.17 -2.94
CA PHE A 78 7.90 16.85 -1.96
C PHE A 78 9.27 17.28 -2.50
N SER A 79 10.00 18.08 -1.73
CA SER A 79 11.35 18.51 -2.08
C SER A 79 12.40 17.70 -1.32
N ASN A 80 13.57 17.52 -1.96
CA ASN A 80 14.77 16.96 -1.36
C ASN A 80 14.55 15.61 -0.62
N VAL A 81 13.77 14.71 -1.23
CA VAL A 81 13.53 13.37 -0.67
C VAL A 81 14.81 12.54 -0.83
N ALA A 82 15.57 12.37 0.25
CA ALA A 82 16.85 11.66 0.23
C ALA A 82 16.68 10.17 -0.13
N TYR A 83 17.71 9.56 -0.72
CA TYR A 83 17.69 8.14 -1.06
C TYR A 83 17.39 7.28 0.17
N LYS A 84 16.43 6.36 0.03
CA LYS A 84 15.86 5.49 1.06
C LYS A 84 15.08 6.18 2.16
N ALA A 85 14.78 7.47 2.02
CA ALA A 85 13.91 8.17 2.95
C ALA A 85 12.43 7.93 2.60
N THR A 86 11.62 7.86 3.64
CA THR A 86 10.15 7.98 3.58
C THR A 86 9.77 9.30 4.22
N THR A 87 9.00 10.12 3.52
CA THR A 87 8.51 11.39 4.08
C THR A 87 7.37 11.16 5.07
N PRO A 88 7.08 12.13 5.95
CA PRO A 88 5.79 12.20 6.62
C PRO A 88 4.64 12.29 5.60
N TRP A 89 3.41 12.06 6.08
CA TRP A 89 2.19 12.29 5.32
C TRP A 89 2.00 13.77 4.98
N LYS A 90 1.62 14.03 3.74
CA LYS A 90 1.17 15.33 3.23
C LYS A 90 -0.30 15.23 2.83
N ARG A 91 -1.11 16.17 3.30
CA ARG A 91 -2.49 16.32 2.83
C ARG A 91 -2.49 16.77 1.38
N MET A 92 -3.30 16.12 0.56
CA MET A 92 -3.56 16.46 -0.83
C MET A 92 -5.07 16.39 -1.08
N PRO A 93 -5.63 17.19 -1.99
CA PRO A 93 -7.06 17.11 -2.29
C PRO A 93 -7.39 15.76 -2.94
N ASP A 94 -8.65 15.34 -2.81
CA ASP A 94 -9.26 14.31 -3.64
C ASP A 94 -9.28 14.83 -5.08
N ASP A 95 -8.30 14.41 -5.87
CA ASP A 95 -8.17 14.83 -7.25
C ASP A 95 -7.34 13.82 -8.05
N MET A 96 -7.38 13.96 -9.36
CA MET A 96 -6.51 13.27 -10.28
C MET A 96 -5.15 13.97 -10.33
N PHE A 97 -4.07 13.23 -10.04
CA PHE A 97 -2.72 13.75 -10.08
C PHE A 97 -1.84 12.98 -11.04
N THR A 98 -1.06 13.71 -11.83
CA THR A 98 0.15 13.17 -12.45
C THR A 98 1.32 13.45 -11.52
N PHE A 99 1.77 12.43 -10.79
CA PHE A 99 2.99 12.50 -10.01
C PHE A 99 4.20 12.34 -10.93
N LYS A 100 5.22 13.18 -10.73
CA LYS A 100 6.45 13.13 -11.54
C LYS A 100 7.67 13.15 -10.62
N VAL A 101 8.72 12.41 -10.97
CA VAL A 101 10.00 12.44 -10.25
C VAL A 101 11.03 13.20 -11.05
N GLY A 102 11.70 14.16 -10.42
CA GLY A 102 12.76 14.94 -11.03
C GLY A 102 13.98 15.10 -10.13
N ARG A 103 15.01 15.73 -10.71
CA ARG A 103 16.23 16.12 -9.99
C ARG A 103 15.98 17.39 -9.18
N VAL A 104 16.69 17.54 -8.07
CA VAL A 104 16.70 18.80 -7.30
C VAL A 104 17.16 19.95 -8.19
N GLY A 105 16.39 21.05 -8.20
CA GLY A 105 16.63 22.21 -9.06
C GLY A 105 16.15 22.06 -10.51
N GLY A 106 15.56 20.93 -10.89
CA GLY A 106 14.94 20.73 -12.20
C GLY A 106 13.51 21.29 -12.28
N SER A 107 12.80 20.95 -13.37
CA SER A 107 11.38 21.28 -13.58
C SER A 107 10.53 20.02 -13.84
N PRO A 108 9.20 20.09 -13.67
CA PRO A 108 8.28 19.00 -14.02
C PRO A 108 8.37 18.52 -15.48
N ASP A 109 8.74 19.39 -16.43
CA ASP A 109 8.87 19.05 -17.86
C ASP A 109 10.11 18.21 -18.16
N SER A 110 11.09 18.24 -17.25
CA SER A 110 12.32 17.46 -17.31
C SER A 110 12.27 16.20 -16.43
N ALA A 111 11.07 15.76 -16.04
CA ALA A 111 10.88 14.62 -15.17
C ALA A 111 11.48 13.34 -15.76
N LEU A 112 12.01 12.49 -14.86
CA LEU A 112 12.64 11.23 -15.19
C LEU A 112 11.64 10.09 -15.38
N GLY A 113 10.42 10.28 -14.87
CA GLY A 113 9.30 9.34 -14.93
C GLY A 113 8.09 9.91 -14.21
N ASP A 114 6.92 9.33 -14.50
CA ASP A 114 5.64 9.80 -13.99
C ASP A 114 4.67 8.63 -13.73
N ASN A 115 3.60 8.93 -12.98
CA ASN A 115 2.48 8.04 -12.73
C ASN A 115 1.21 8.88 -12.53
N HIS A 116 0.10 8.42 -13.09
CA HIS A 116 -1.19 9.08 -13.01
C HIS A 116 -2.11 8.30 -12.07
N GLU A 117 -2.61 8.94 -11.01
CA GLU A 117 -3.42 8.31 -9.97
C GLU A 117 -4.55 9.23 -9.53
N LYS A 118 -5.74 8.65 -9.35
CA LYS A 118 -6.87 9.33 -8.71
C LYS A 118 -6.76 9.12 -7.21
N LEU A 119 -6.52 10.20 -6.48
CA LEU A 119 -6.59 10.18 -5.03
C LEU A 119 -8.07 10.28 -4.61
N GLY A 120 -8.52 9.35 -3.78
CA GLY A 120 -9.80 9.41 -3.10
C GLY A 120 -9.66 9.98 -1.69
N GLY A 121 -10.63 10.78 -1.26
CA GLY A 121 -10.74 11.27 0.12
C GLY A 121 -10.68 10.12 1.13
N GLY A 122 -10.11 10.37 2.30
CA GLY A 122 -9.94 9.36 3.35
C GLY A 122 -8.76 8.41 3.15
N ASN A 123 -8.27 8.24 1.93
CA ASN A 123 -7.25 7.24 1.61
C ASN A 123 -5.81 7.73 1.84
N HIS A 124 -4.92 6.77 2.05
CA HIS A 124 -3.48 6.96 2.16
C HIS A 124 -2.77 6.37 0.95
N TYR A 125 -1.80 7.10 0.42
CA TYR A 125 -1.05 6.70 -0.76
C TYR A 125 0.46 6.81 -0.56
N THR A 126 1.19 5.77 -0.94
CA THR A 126 2.65 5.79 -1.02
C THR A 126 3.10 5.98 -2.46
N VAL A 127 3.75 7.10 -2.74
CA VAL A 127 4.40 7.40 -4.03
C VAL A 127 5.85 6.95 -3.96
N ILE A 128 6.22 5.98 -4.80
CA ILE A 128 7.56 5.38 -4.82
C ILE A 128 8.23 5.73 -6.14
N ALA A 129 9.34 6.45 -6.09
CA ALA A 129 10.19 6.69 -7.25
C ALA A 129 11.37 5.72 -7.25
N PHE A 130 11.63 5.02 -8.36
CA PHE A 130 12.67 3.98 -8.43
C PHE A 130 13.25 3.84 -9.84
N ALA A 131 14.35 3.10 -9.97
CA ALA A 131 15.10 3.00 -11.22
C ALA A 131 14.28 2.30 -12.32
N ASP A 132 14.47 2.73 -13.57
CA ASP A 132 14.00 2.00 -14.74
C ASP A 132 15.11 1.08 -15.31
N GLU A 133 14.71 0.11 -16.12
CA GLU A 133 15.64 -0.79 -16.82
C GLU A 133 16.50 -0.07 -17.86
N GLY A 134 16.03 1.08 -18.38
CA GLY A 134 16.76 1.92 -19.34
C GLY A 134 17.97 2.68 -18.78
N GLY A 135 18.38 2.43 -17.53
CA GLY A 135 19.60 2.97 -16.93
C GLY A 135 19.38 4.15 -15.97
N PRO A 136 20.46 4.73 -15.40
CA PRO A 136 20.41 5.62 -14.23
C PRO A 136 19.77 7.00 -14.49
N ASN A 137 19.44 7.31 -15.74
CA ASN A 137 18.82 8.57 -16.15
C ASN A 137 17.32 8.44 -16.45
N LYS A 138 16.72 7.27 -16.20
CA LYS A 138 15.29 7.04 -16.28
C LYS A 138 14.78 6.50 -14.95
N ALA A 139 13.57 6.90 -14.59
CA ALA A 139 12.90 6.44 -13.39
C ALA A 139 11.50 5.92 -13.74
N ASN A 140 10.98 5.06 -12.89
CA ASN A 140 9.55 4.78 -12.81
C ASN A 140 8.98 5.37 -11.54
N MET A 141 7.66 5.50 -11.54
CA MET A 141 6.89 5.80 -10.36
C MET A 141 5.78 4.79 -10.18
N ARG A 142 5.55 4.40 -8.93
CA ARG A 142 4.38 3.65 -8.52
C ARG A 142 3.67 4.45 -7.44
N VAL A 143 2.36 4.61 -7.59
CA VAL A 143 1.49 5.09 -6.52
C VAL A 143 0.71 3.89 -6.03
N LEU A 144 0.77 3.64 -4.73
CA LEU A 144 0.04 2.55 -4.08
C LEU A 144 -1.02 3.19 -3.19
N ASN A 145 -2.29 2.81 -3.36
CA ASN A 145 -3.25 2.96 -2.28
C ASN A 145 -2.82 1.98 -1.18
N ASP A 146 -2.57 2.50 0.02
CA ASP A 146 -2.02 1.69 1.09
C ASP A 146 -3.08 0.78 1.74
N ASP A 147 -4.37 1.09 1.54
CA ASP A 147 -5.51 0.35 2.11
C ASP A 147 -5.28 -0.02 3.58
N LEU A 148 -4.89 0.98 4.37
CA LEU A 148 -4.54 0.79 5.78
C LEU A 148 -5.82 0.53 6.56
N GLN A 149 -5.89 -0.60 7.25
CA GLN A 149 -7.06 -1.01 8.02
C GLN A 149 -6.65 -1.29 9.48
N PRO A 150 -7.57 -1.13 10.45
CA PRO A 150 -7.37 -1.61 11.80
C PRO A 150 -7.10 -3.12 11.82
N MET A 151 -6.00 -3.53 12.45
CA MET A 151 -5.61 -4.93 12.55
C MET A 151 -6.06 -5.50 13.89
N THR A 152 -7.26 -6.10 13.92
CA THR A 152 -7.94 -6.54 15.15
C THR A 152 -7.82 -8.04 15.43
N ASN A 153 -7.37 -8.83 14.45
CA ASN A 153 -7.27 -10.29 14.50
C ASN A 153 -6.03 -10.83 15.25
N GLY A 154 -5.28 -9.96 15.95
CA GLY A 154 -4.06 -10.34 16.67
C GLY A 154 -2.84 -10.63 15.78
N LYS A 155 -2.93 -10.41 14.46
CA LYS A 155 -1.82 -10.58 13.52
C LYS A 155 -1.13 -9.26 13.21
N ALA A 156 0.06 -9.37 12.61
CA ALA A 156 0.67 -8.29 11.85
C ALA A 156 0.30 -8.47 10.38
N ARG A 157 0.33 -7.41 9.58
CA ARG A 157 0.32 -7.55 8.12
C ARG A 157 1.59 -7.00 7.52
N ILE A 158 2.07 -7.65 6.47
CA ILE A 158 3.25 -7.21 5.74
C ILE A 158 2.93 -7.02 4.27
N ARG A 159 3.64 -6.11 3.61
CA ARG A 159 3.64 -5.90 2.17
C ARG A 159 5.06 -5.68 1.69
N VAL A 160 5.37 -6.21 0.51
CA VAL A 160 6.68 -6.06 -0.12
C VAL A 160 6.52 -5.50 -1.53
N VAL A 161 7.38 -4.55 -1.88
CA VAL A 161 7.41 -3.91 -3.21
C VAL A 161 8.80 -4.13 -3.83
N HIS A 162 8.86 -4.66 -5.04
CA HIS A 162 10.13 -4.90 -5.74
C HIS A 162 10.44 -3.79 -6.76
N THR A 163 11.44 -2.97 -6.46
CA THR A 163 11.77 -1.77 -7.26
C THR A 163 13.14 -1.81 -7.93
N VAL A 164 13.80 -2.97 -7.95
CA VAL A 164 15.19 -3.09 -8.45
C VAL A 164 15.18 -3.56 -9.89
N ALA A 165 15.39 -2.62 -10.81
CA ALA A 165 15.53 -2.91 -12.23
C ALA A 165 16.66 -3.90 -12.49
N ASN A 166 16.43 -4.84 -13.41
CA ASN A 166 17.38 -5.90 -13.81
C ASN A 166 17.78 -6.87 -12.68
N ALA A 167 17.08 -6.87 -11.53
CA ALA A 167 17.18 -7.93 -10.53
C ALA A 167 16.27 -9.12 -10.93
N PRO A 168 16.57 -10.34 -10.47
CA PRO A 168 15.63 -11.44 -10.62
C PRO A 168 14.34 -11.16 -9.85
N GLU A 169 13.26 -11.83 -10.23
CA GLU A 169 12.06 -11.97 -9.40
C GLU A 169 12.46 -12.46 -7.99
N ILE A 170 11.83 -11.89 -6.96
CA ILE A 170 12.23 -12.12 -5.57
C ILE A 170 11.14 -12.80 -4.74
N SER A 171 11.58 -13.55 -3.74
CA SER A 171 10.74 -14.19 -2.73
C SER A 171 11.26 -13.87 -1.34
N VAL A 172 10.35 -13.85 -0.38
CA VAL A 172 10.60 -13.36 0.98
C VAL A 172 10.35 -14.47 1.97
N TYR A 173 11.36 -14.81 2.75
CA TYR A 173 11.31 -15.88 3.74
C TYR A 173 11.62 -15.34 5.14
N ALA A 174 10.99 -15.91 6.16
CA ALA A 174 11.60 -15.86 7.49
C ALA A 174 12.84 -16.76 7.48
N ARG A 175 13.96 -16.30 8.05
CA ARG A 175 15.18 -17.09 8.14
C ARG A 175 14.92 -18.44 8.82
N GLY A 176 15.38 -19.52 8.18
CA GLY A 176 15.16 -20.89 8.65
C GLY A 176 13.82 -21.51 8.24
N SER A 177 12.89 -20.72 7.68
CA SER A 177 11.66 -21.23 7.06
C SER A 177 11.94 -21.83 5.69
N LYS A 178 11.22 -22.91 5.37
CA LYS A 178 11.14 -23.49 4.02
C LYS A 178 10.03 -22.83 3.21
N ASP A 179 8.98 -22.36 3.87
CA ASP A 179 7.83 -21.73 3.23
C ASP A 179 8.08 -20.24 3.07
N ALA A 180 7.81 -19.75 1.86
CA ALA A 180 7.88 -18.33 1.55
C ALA A 180 6.71 -17.60 2.21
N ILE A 181 7.00 -16.41 2.74
CA ILE A 181 5.94 -15.46 3.09
C ILE A 181 5.35 -14.88 1.80
N PHE A 182 6.20 -14.48 0.87
CA PHE A 182 5.80 -14.09 -0.48
C PHE A 182 6.65 -14.82 -1.51
N ASP A 183 6.00 -15.25 -2.57
CA ASP A 183 6.59 -15.97 -3.68
C ASP A 183 6.39 -15.14 -4.96
N GLY A 184 7.40 -15.08 -5.82
CA GLY A 184 7.27 -14.48 -7.15
C GLY A 184 6.91 -12.99 -7.19
N ILE A 185 7.66 -12.13 -6.50
CA ILE A 185 7.45 -10.68 -6.60
C ILE A 185 8.22 -10.11 -7.79
N ASN A 186 7.49 -9.82 -8.86
CA ASN A 186 8.03 -9.23 -10.08
C ASN A 186 8.52 -7.79 -9.88
N PHE A 187 9.52 -7.39 -10.66
CA PHE A 187 9.94 -5.99 -10.72
C PHE A 187 8.78 -5.08 -11.12
N LYS A 188 8.73 -3.87 -10.54
CA LYS A 188 7.63 -2.87 -10.65
C LYS A 188 6.34 -3.26 -9.92
N SER A 189 6.29 -4.43 -9.25
CA SER A 189 5.09 -4.94 -8.58
C SER A 189 5.20 -4.92 -7.06
N GLU A 190 4.04 -4.99 -6.40
CA GLU A 190 3.89 -5.33 -4.99
C GLU A 190 3.24 -6.71 -4.84
N ALA A 191 3.46 -7.36 -3.70
CA ALA A 191 2.91 -8.67 -3.39
C ALA A 191 1.54 -8.63 -2.67
N GLY A 192 0.92 -7.45 -2.59
CA GLY A 192 -0.25 -7.21 -1.74
C GLY A 192 0.05 -7.33 -0.24
N TRP A 193 -1.00 -7.28 0.57
CA TRP A 193 -0.92 -7.49 2.02
C TRP A 193 -1.05 -8.97 2.37
N LYS A 194 -0.20 -9.44 3.28
CA LYS A 194 -0.30 -10.77 3.89
C LYS A 194 -0.27 -10.67 5.41
N ASP A 195 -1.28 -11.26 6.03
CA ASP A 195 -1.34 -11.43 7.47
C ASP A 195 -0.38 -12.52 7.93
N VAL A 196 0.39 -12.21 8.97
CA VAL A 196 1.39 -13.10 9.54
C VAL A 196 1.32 -13.05 11.06
N ASP A 197 1.67 -14.16 11.70
CA ASP A 197 1.76 -14.18 13.15
C ASP A 197 2.90 -13.25 13.62
N PRO A 198 2.73 -12.58 14.78
CA PRO A 198 3.78 -11.75 15.34
C PRO A 198 5.09 -12.53 15.47
N MET A 199 6.21 -11.93 15.06
CA MET A 199 7.50 -12.60 15.06
C MET A 199 8.67 -11.63 15.27
N THR A 200 9.76 -12.16 15.82
CA THR A 200 11.07 -11.51 15.81
C THR A 200 12.06 -12.34 15.03
N GLY A 201 12.94 -11.71 14.24
CA GLY A 201 13.99 -12.46 13.56
C GLY A 201 14.62 -11.71 12.40
N THR A 202 14.93 -12.46 11.35
CA THR A 202 15.49 -11.93 10.10
C THR A 202 14.62 -12.38 8.96
N LEU A 203 14.28 -11.45 8.06
CA LEU A 203 13.72 -11.80 6.76
C LEU A 203 14.84 -11.93 5.73
N GLU A 204 14.69 -12.84 4.79
CA GLU A 204 15.62 -13.10 3.70
C GLU A 204 14.92 -12.86 2.37
N ILE A 205 15.58 -12.09 1.52
CA ILE A 205 15.19 -11.88 0.13
C ILE A 205 16.03 -12.83 -0.71
N ARG A 206 15.36 -13.71 -1.44
CA ARG A 206 15.99 -14.72 -2.31
C ARG A 206 15.44 -14.57 -3.73
N PRO A 207 16.14 -15.01 -4.78
CA PRO A 207 15.53 -15.13 -6.09
C PRO A 207 14.42 -16.19 -6.03
N GLU A 208 13.36 -15.99 -6.80
CA GLU A 208 12.28 -16.98 -6.97
C GLU A 208 12.85 -18.36 -7.35
N GLY A 209 12.33 -19.41 -6.71
CA GLY A 209 12.77 -20.80 -6.90
C GLY A 209 14.21 -21.12 -6.46
N LYS A 210 14.93 -20.21 -5.78
CA LYS A 210 16.34 -20.42 -5.37
C LYS A 210 16.57 -20.16 -3.89
N ASN A 211 17.59 -20.83 -3.32
CA ASN A 211 17.93 -20.74 -1.91
C ASN A 211 19.05 -19.75 -1.58
N ASN A 212 19.71 -19.16 -2.58
CA ASN A 212 20.76 -18.16 -2.33
C ASN A 212 20.14 -16.86 -1.82
N VAL A 213 20.72 -16.27 -0.77
CA VAL A 213 20.23 -15.03 -0.18
C VAL A 213 20.81 -13.83 -0.94
N LEU A 214 19.95 -12.95 -1.46
CA LEU A 214 20.33 -11.69 -2.10
C LEU A 214 20.51 -10.57 -1.09
N ALA A 215 19.62 -10.52 -0.09
CA ALA A 215 19.69 -9.55 1.00
C ALA A 215 18.97 -10.08 2.26
N THR A 216 19.28 -9.45 3.38
CA THR A 216 18.65 -9.77 4.67
C THR A 216 18.10 -8.50 5.30
N ILE A 217 17.00 -8.64 6.02
CA ILE A 217 16.41 -7.60 6.87
C ILE A 217 16.55 -8.10 8.31
N PRO A 218 17.65 -7.76 9.00
CA PRO A 218 17.87 -8.23 10.36
C PRO A 218 17.00 -7.49 11.37
N ALA A 219 16.86 -8.07 12.55
CA ALA A 219 16.15 -7.48 13.70
C ALA A 219 14.72 -7.02 13.36
N VAL A 220 14.02 -7.80 12.55
CA VAL A 220 12.59 -7.61 12.29
C VAL A 220 11.82 -7.92 13.56
N LYS A 221 10.89 -7.05 13.92
CA LYS A 221 9.91 -7.23 15.00
C LYS A 221 8.53 -6.91 14.42
N LEU A 222 7.81 -7.95 14.01
CA LEU A 222 6.42 -7.84 13.55
C LEU A 222 5.50 -7.97 14.76
N GLU A 223 4.92 -6.86 15.17
CA GLU A 223 3.99 -6.77 16.30
C GLU A 223 2.55 -6.88 15.82
N ALA A 224 1.68 -7.53 16.61
CA ALA A 224 0.25 -7.56 16.34
C ALA A 224 -0.32 -6.14 16.22
N GLY A 225 -1.33 -5.95 15.37
CA GLY A 225 -1.98 -4.65 15.21
C GLY A 225 -1.24 -3.68 14.27
N MET A 226 -0.13 -4.11 13.66
CA MET A 226 0.74 -3.26 12.85
C MET A 226 0.81 -3.73 11.39
N SER A 227 0.87 -2.76 10.49
CA SER A 227 1.15 -2.95 9.07
C SER A 227 2.60 -2.58 8.77
N TYR A 228 3.34 -3.43 8.06
CA TYR A 228 4.74 -3.18 7.68
C TYR A 228 4.89 -3.20 6.17
N THR A 229 5.50 -2.16 5.60
CA THR A 229 5.88 -2.15 4.18
C THR A 229 7.40 -2.23 4.06
N TYR A 230 7.86 -3.12 3.18
CA TYR A 230 9.26 -3.27 2.80
C TYR A 230 9.41 -3.01 1.30
N ILE A 231 10.14 -1.96 0.94
CA ILE A 231 10.44 -1.64 -0.47
C ILE A 231 11.87 -2.06 -0.74
N ILE A 232 12.03 -3.08 -1.58
CA ILE A 232 13.34 -3.59 -1.99
C ILE A 232 13.89 -2.67 -3.07
N THR A 233 15.03 -2.05 -2.80
CA THR A 233 15.71 -1.04 -3.65
C THR A 233 17.19 -1.41 -3.83
N GLY A 234 17.98 -0.55 -4.46
CA GLY A 234 19.41 -0.75 -4.71
C GLY A 234 19.69 -1.14 -6.15
N THR A 235 20.69 -1.99 -6.35
CA THR A 235 21.11 -2.50 -7.67
C THR A 235 21.09 -4.02 -7.66
N PRO A 236 21.06 -4.71 -8.81
CA PRO A 236 21.08 -6.18 -8.84
C PRO A 236 22.24 -6.82 -8.06
N ALA A 237 23.38 -6.14 -7.98
CA ALA A 237 24.56 -6.60 -7.23
C ALA A 237 24.48 -6.32 -5.72
N LYS A 238 23.64 -5.37 -5.30
CA LYS A 238 23.50 -4.94 -3.90
C LYS A 238 22.09 -4.43 -3.66
N LEU A 239 21.22 -5.32 -3.17
CA LEU A 239 19.89 -4.94 -2.72
C LEU A 239 19.98 -4.22 -1.36
N ASP A 240 19.03 -3.33 -1.13
CA ASP A 240 18.81 -2.58 0.11
C ASP A 240 17.29 -2.50 0.36
N VAL A 241 16.88 -2.00 1.51
CA VAL A 241 15.47 -2.00 1.92
C VAL A 241 15.08 -0.68 2.56
N VAL A 242 14.02 -0.06 2.05
CA VAL A 242 13.27 0.96 2.78
C VAL A 242 12.17 0.27 3.57
N LYS A 243 12.05 0.58 4.86
CA LYS A 243 11.03 0.01 5.74
C LYS A 243 10.34 1.09 6.55
N PHE A 244 9.04 0.93 6.72
CA PHE A 244 8.21 1.73 7.62
C PHE A 244 7.03 0.89 8.09
N ARG A 245 6.38 1.35 9.16
CA ARG A 245 5.20 0.70 9.71
C ARG A 245 4.09 1.71 9.98
N ASP A 246 2.87 1.22 9.90
CA ASP A 246 1.66 1.99 10.11
C ASP A 246 0.75 1.23 11.09
N SER A 247 0.05 1.98 11.94
CA SER A 247 -1.03 1.46 12.79
C SER A 247 -2.26 2.32 12.58
N VAL A 248 -3.42 1.68 12.52
CA VAL A 248 -4.71 2.35 12.40
C VAL A 248 -5.46 2.16 13.71
N MET A 249 -5.93 3.26 14.32
CA MET A 249 -6.79 3.14 15.49
C MET A 249 -8.11 2.45 15.09
N PRO A 250 -8.56 1.42 15.83
CA PRO A 250 -9.89 0.84 15.61
C PRO A 250 -10.99 1.89 15.80
N THR A 251 -11.99 1.86 14.92
CA THR A 251 -13.21 2.65 15.06
C THR A 251 -14.10 2.09 16.18
N ALA A 252 -15.16 2.81 16.53
CA ALA A 252 -16.15 2.32 17.48
C ALA A 252 -16.84 1.02 17.00
N ASP A 253 -17.03 0.88 15.69
CA ASP A 253 -17.67 -0.31 15.13
C ASP A 253 -16.71 -1.50 15.09
N ASP A 254 -15.42 -1.28 14.77
CA ASP A 254 -14.39 -2.31 14.91
C ASP A 254 -14.33 -2.83 16.35
N MET A 255 -14.38 -1.93 17.34
CA MET A 255 -14.35 -2.33 18.75
C MET A 255 -15.59 -3.13 19.16
N LYS A 256 -16.77 -2.85 18.60
CA LYS A 256 -17.99 -3.65 18.84
C LYS A 256 -17.86 -5.05 18.24
N GLU A 257 -17.33 -5.15 17.02
CA GLU A 257 -17.08 -6.43 16.36
C GLU A 257 -16.10 -7.28 17.17
N MET A 258 -14.99 -6.69 17.63
CA MET A 258 -14.03 -7.35 18.52
C MET A 258 -14.66 -7.86 19.83
N ALA A 259 -15.57 -7.08 20.42
CA ALA A 259 -16.26 -7.47 21.65
C ALA A 259 -17.24 -8.63 21.42
N HIS A 260 -17.94 -8.63 20.28
CA HIS A 260 -18.85 -9.70 19.89
C HIS A 260 -18.10 -11.02 19.66
N ASP A 261 -16.99 -10.99 18.91
CA ASP A 261 -16.16 -12.17 18.67
C ASP A 261 -15.56 -12.74 19.95
N SER A 262 -15.12 -11.85 20.86
CA SER A 262 -14.62 -12.25 22.17
C SER A 262 -15.70 -12.95 23.02
N ALA A 263 -16.97 -12.52 22.93
CA ALA A 263 -18.08 -13.17 23.62
C ALA A 263 -18.41 -14.54 23.00
N SER A 264 -18.43 -14.64 21.66
CA SER A 264 -18.66 -15.89 20.94
C SER A 264 -17.61 -16.96 21.24
N MET A 265 -16.33 -16.57 21.31
CA MET A 265 -15.24 -17.50 21.68
C MET A 265 -15.39 -18.03 23.11
N ARG A 266 -15.80 -17.17 24.07
CA ARG A 266 -16.03 -17.59 25.46
C ARG A 266 -17.16 -18.60 25.56
N ASP A 267 -18.25 -18.38 24.83
CA ASP A 267 -19.41 -19.28 24.85
C ASP A 267 -19.07 -20.65 24.23
N SER A 268 -18.35 -20.64 23.10
CA SER A 268 -17.84 -21.86 22.46
C SER A 268 -16.91 -22.68 23.37
N MET A 269 -16.04 -22.01 24.12
CA MET A 269 -15.16 -22.66 25.11
C MET A 269 -15.94 -23.24 26.30
N SER A 270 -17.02 -22.57 26.73
CA SER A 270 -17.90 -23.08 27.79
C SER A 270 -18.62 -24.36 27.34
N MET A 271 -19.22 -24.33 26.16
CA MET A 271 -19.92 -25.49 25.59
C MET A 271 -18.99 -26.69 25.35
N HIS A 272 -17.75 -26.45 24.92
CA HIS A 272 -16.77 -27.52 24.76
C HIS A 272 -16.38 -28.16 26.11
N ARG A 273 -16.20 -27.36 27.17
CA ARG A 273 -15.93 -27.87 28.52
C ARG A 273 -17.08 -28.72 29.07
N ASP A 274 -18.31 -28.33 28.78
CA ASP A 274 -19.50 -29.05 29.23
C ASP A 274 -19.73 -30.35 28.43
N SER A 275 -19.34 -30.38 27.15
CA SER A 275 -19.39 -31.58 26.32
C SER A 275 -18.33 -32.64 26.68
N VAL A 276 -17.16 -32.23 27.21
CA VAL A 276 -16.06 -33.15 27.59
C VAL A 276 -16.28 -33.74 29.00
N ARG A 277 -17.22 -33.19 29.78
CA ARG A 277 -17.56 -33.65 31.13
C ARG A 277 -18.73 -34.65 31.20
N LYS A 278 -19.28 -35.07 30.06
CA LYS A 278 -20.27 -36.15 29.95
C LYS A 278 -19.62 -37.39 29.36
#